data_AF-A0A7M5WK34-F1
#
_entry.id   AF-A0A7M5WK34-F1
#
_cell.length_a   1.000
_cell.length_b   1.000
_cell.length_c   1.000
_cell.angle_alpha   90.00
_cell.angle_beta   90.00
_cell.angle_gamma   90.00
#
_symmetry.space_group_name_H-M   'P 1'
#
loop_
_entity.id
_entity.type
_entity.pdbx_description
1 polymer ?
#
loop_
_entity_poly.entity_id
_entity_poly.type
_entity_poly.pdbx_seq_one_letter_code
_entity_poly.pdbx_strand_id
1 'polypeptide(L)'
;FHGMKPIIYIKEKKAFSGGLIKYIPVQSPEWELTLSIKFNSFITNLWKGILRFTDGSAHLNHGNRVPLLVMKGSMLQISSSVNNNWDHYYLKYNLVLNTVYNIKVAQYYISNGRYRYFIEIDGIEVKSTVNTNPMQFYNVAVYILQSSGADCDVTNLKFVNFL
;
A
#
# COMPACT_ATOMS: atom_id res chain seq x y z
N PHE A 1 2.49 14.01 22.97
CA PHE A 1 3.12 13.32 21.82
C PHE A 1 4.02 14.32 21.12
N HIS A 2 5.35 14.13 21.22
CA HIS A 2 6.37 15.10 20.86
C HIS A 2 6.74 15.00 19.36
N GLY A 3 6.48 16.06 18.60
CA GLY A 3 7.54 16.83 17.92
C GLY A 3 8.23 16.31 16.64
N MET A 4 8.00 15.10 16.15
CA MET A 4 8.67 14.65 14.91
C MET A 4 7.86 14.99 13.66
N LYS A 5 8.50 15.66 12.69
CA LYS A 5 7.88 16.04 11.42
C LYS A 5 7.72 14.77 10.55
N PRO A 6 6.51 14.46 10.06
CA PRO A 6 6.31 13.34 9.16
C PRO A 6 7.23 13.47 7.94
N ILE A 7 7.95 12.40 7.59
CA ILE A 7 8.71 12.40 6.34
C ILE A 7 7.77 11.95 5.23
N ILE A 8 7.47 12.88 4.32
CA ILE A 8 6.60 12.63 3.17
C ILE A 8 7.48 12.19 2.01
N TYR A 9 7.29 10.95 1.57
CA TYR A 9 8.14 10.36 0.55
C TYR A 9 7.61 10.52 -0.88
N ILE A 10 6.35 10.94 -1.08
CA ILE A 10 5.78 11.09 -2.43
C ILE A 10 4.82 12.29 -2.51
N LYS A 11 5.08 13.19 -3.47
CA LYS A 11 4.23 14.34 -3.84
C LYS A 11 3.87 14.21 -5.32
N GLU A 12 2.57 14.28 -5.58
CA GLU A 12 1.82 14.20 -6.86
C GLU A 12 2.63 14.00 -8.14
N LYS A 13 2.44 12.85 -8.78
CA LYS A 13 2.76 12.64 -10.19
C LYS A 13 1.48 12.21 -10.90
N LYS A 14 1.13 12.90 -12.00
CA LYS A 14 -0.09 12.65 -12.79
C LYS A 14 -0.06 11.34 -13.58
N ALA A 15 1.13 10.78 -13.80
CA ALA A 15 1.31 9.48 -14.43
C ALA A 15 2.71 8.95 -14.10
N PHE A 16 2.80 7.65 -13.83
CA PHE A 16 4.07 6.94 -13.74
C PHE A 16 4.19 6.07 -14.99
N SER A 17 5.21 6.24 -15.82
CA SER A 17 5.70 5.08 -16.57
C SER A 17 6.25 4.12 -15.52
N GLY A 18 5.72 2.89 -15.43
CA GLY A 18 6.06 1.96 -14.35
C GLY A 18 7.58 1.83 -14.09
N GLY A 19 7.96 1.56 -12.84
CA GLY A 19 9.36 1.46 -12.42
C GLY A 19 9.56 1.76 -10.93
N LEU A 20 10.83 1.77 -10.51
CA LEU A 20 11.25 2.20 -9.18
C LEU A 20 11.01 3.70 -9.02
N ILE A 21 10.28 4.08 -7.97
CA ILE A 21 10.05 5.48 -7.60
C ILE A 21 11.17 5.96 -6.67
N LYS A 22 11.42 5.21 -5.59
CA LYS A 22 12.31 5.63 -4.49
C LYS A 22 12.63 4.47 -3.55
N TYR A 23 13.71 4.63 -2.76
CA TYR A 23 13.98 3.85 -1.57
C TYR A 23 13.61 4.62 -0.29
N ILE A 24 12.94 3.95 0.64
CA ILE A 24 12.68 4.43 1.99
C ILE A 24 13.69 3.73 2.90
N PRO A 25 14.67 4.46 3.48
CA PRO A 25 15.73 3.83 4.27
C PRO A 25 15.19 3.03 5.46
N VAL A 26 14.18 3.58 6.13
CA VAL A 26 13.48 2.96 7.24
C VAL A 26 12.00 3.24 7.10
N GLN A 27 11.18 2.19 7.00
CA GLN A 27 9.73 2.28 7.18
C GLN A 27 9.42 1.90 8.63
N SER A 28 8.98 2.88 9.43
CA SER A 28 8.67 2.65 10.84
C SER A 28 7.36 1.86 10.97
N PRO A 29 7.08 1.32 12.17
CA PRO A 29 5.77 0.78 12.52
C PRO A 29 4.60 1.75 12.32
N GLU A 30 4.84 3.06 12.35
CA GLU A 30 3.80 4.08 12.20
C GLU A 30 3.90 4.75 10.84
N TRP A 31 2.91 4.52 9.99
CA TRP A 31 2.94 4.99 8.60
C TRP A 31 1.54 5.16 8.02
N GLU A 32 1.46 5.95 6.95
CA GLU A 32 0.25 6.15 6.15
C GLU A 32 0.61 6.15 4.66
N LEU A 33 -0.14 5.37 3.88
CA LEU A 33 -0.16 5.40 2.43
C LEU A 33 -1.52 5.92 1.98
N THR A 34 -1.52 6.92 1.09
CA THR A 34 -2.71 7.38 0.36
C THR A 34 -2.44 7.42 -1.13
N LEU A 35 -3.45 7.10 -1.94
CA LEU A 35 -3.41 7.19 -3.40
C LEU A 35 -4.82 7.16 -3.99
N SER A 36 -4.97 7.64 -5.20
CA SER A 36 -6.17 7.46 -6.02
C SER A 36 -5.86 6.53 -7.20
N ILE A 37 -6.78 5.60 -7.48
CA ILE A 37 -6.63 4.63 -8.57
C ILE A 37 -7.84 4.73 -9.50
N LYS A 38 -7.61 4.84 -10.81
CA LYS A 38 -8.66 4.73 -11.84
C LYS A 38 -8.32 3.59 -12.77
N PHE A 39 -9.16 2.57 -12.84
CA PHE A 39 -8.94 1.40 -13.69
C PHE A 39 -9.45 1.67 -15.11
N ASN A 40 -8.57 1.48 -16.10
CA ASN A 40 -8.89 1.71 -17.51
C ASN A 40 -9.38 0.42 -18.18
N SER A 41 -8.89 -0.76 -17.75
CA SER A 41 -9.39 -2.05 -18.20
C SER A 41 -9.19 -3.19 -17.18
N PHE A 42 -9.96 -4.27 -17.32
CA PHE A 42 -9.93 -5.47 -16.46
C PHE A 42 -9.48 -6.73 -17.22
N ILE A 43 -8.71 -6.59 -18.31
CA ILE A 43 -8.55 -7.58 -19.41
C ILE A 43 -7.87 -8.91 -18.97
N THR A 44 -7.61 -9.14 -17.69
CA THR A 44 -6.88 -10.33 -17.24
C THR A 44 -7.43 -10.95 -15.97
N ASN A 45 -7.57 -12.27 -16.02
CA ASN A 45 -7.78 -13.15 -14.87
C ASN A 45 -6.47 -13.52 -14.16
N LEU A 46 -5.35 -12.86 -14.48
CA LEU A 46 -4.09 -13.00 -13.76
C LEU A 46 -3.92 -11.82 -12.80
N TRP A 47 -3.13 -12.04 -11.75
CA TRP A 47 -2.74 -10.96 -10.85
C TRP A 47 -1.82 -9.97 -11.55
N LYS A 48 -2.18 -8.69 -11.48
CA LYS A 48 -1.41 -7.58 -12.03
C LYS A 48 -1.06 -6.56 -10.96
N GLY A 49 0.20 -6.19 -10.93
CA GLY A 49 0.72 -5.21 -9.98
C GLY A 49 0.23 -3.79 -10.26
N ILE A 50 -0.06 -3.05 -9.20
CA ILE A 50 -0.34 -1.60 -9.26
C ILE A 50 0.81 -0.87 -8.58
N LEU A 51 1.01 -1.16 -7.29
CA LEU A 51 1.99 -0.52 -6.41
C LEU A 51 2.61 -1.57 -5.50
N ARG A 52 3.93 -1.55 -5.34
CA ARG A 52 4.65 -2.47 -4.44
C ARG A 52 5.68 -1.74 -3.60
N PHE A 53 5.60 -1.95 -2.30
CA PHE A 53 6.66 -1.63 -1.33
C PHE A 53 7.29 -2.96 -0.90
N THR A 54 8.61 -3.06 -1.02
CA THR A 54 9.34 -4.30 -0.74
C THR A 54 10.75 -4.00 -0.22
N ASP A 55 11.22 -4.70 0.81
CA ASP A 55 12.61 -4.61 1.31
C ASP A 55 13.59 -5.55 0.59
N GLY A 56 13.09 -6.32 -0.38
CA GLY A 56 13.86 -7.31 -1.14
C GLY A 56 13.73 -8.73 -0.62
N SER A 57 13.01 -8.93 0.49
CA SER A 57 12.70 -10.26 1.02
C SER A 57 12.02 -11.16 0.00
N ALA A 58 12.37 -12.45 0.07
CA ALA A 58 11.85 -13.47 -0.83
C ALA A 58 10.31 -13.54 -0.83
N HIS A 59 9.76 -14.10 -1.89
CA HIS A 59 8.31 -14.30 -2.02
C HIS A 59 7.77 -15.11 -0.82
N LEU A 60 6.58 -14.76 -0.34
CA LEU A 60 5.93 -15.33 0.86
C LEU A 60 6.57 -14.97 2.21
N ASN A 61 7.47 -13.98 2.27
CA ASN A 61 8.05 -13.51 3.53
C ASN A 61 7.58 -12.10 3.91
N HIS A 62 7.70 -11.80 5.20
CA HIS A 62 7.62 -10.44 5.71
C HIS A 62 8.59 -9.53 4.94
N GLY A 63 8.20 -8.28 4.70
CA GLY A 63 9.00 -7.33 3.93
C GLY A 63 8.76 -7.38 2.42
N ASN A 64 8.18 -8.46 1.87
CA ASN A 64 7.85 -8.55 0.45
C ASN A 64 6.67 -7.66 0.03
N ARG A 65 5.75 -7.38 0.97
CA ARG A 65 4.45 -6.71 0.79
C ARG A 65 4.19 -5.71 1.91
N VAL A 66 4.74 -4.51 1.83
CA VAL A 66 4.72 -3.55 2.96
C VAL A 66 4.34 -2.10 2.59
N PRO A 67 3.22 -1.83 1.89
CA PRO A 67 2.18 -2.74 1.39
C PRO A 67 2.34 -3.11 -0.11
N LEU A 68 1.50 -4.04 -0.58
CA LEU A 68 1.34 -4.42 -2.00
C LEU A 68 -0.12 -4.22 -2.44
N LEU A 69 -0.31 -3.60 -3.60
CA LEU A 69 -1.61 -3.48 -4.27
C LEU A 69 -1.55 -4.17 -5.63
N VAL A 70 -2.48 -5.10 -5.85
CA VAL A 70 -2.63 -5.86 -7.10
C VAL A 70 -4.10 -5.99 -7.49
N MET A 71 -4.38 -6.25 -8.76
CA MET A 71 -5.73 -6.53 -9.24
C MET A 71 -5.81 -7.84 -10.03
N LYS A 72 -7.02 -8.40 -10.11
CA LYS A 72 -7.36 -9.56 -10.95
C LYS A 72 -8.82 -9.42 -11.38
N GLY A 73 -9.09 -9.32 -12.67
CA GLY A 73 -10.42 -8.95 -13.17
C GLY A 73 -10.90 -7.63 -12.55
N SER A 74 -12.12 -7.59 -12.00
CA SER A 74 -12.70 -6.45 -11.29
C SER A 74 -12.45 -6.46 -9.77
N MET A 75 -11.39 -7.12 -9.32
CA MET A 75 -11.02 -7.24 -7.91
C MET A 75 -9.70 -6.54 -7.62
N LEU A 76 -9.64 -5.75 -6.55
CA LEU A 76 -8.43 -5.13 -6.00
C LEU A 76 -8.08 -5.84 -4.69
N GLN A 77 -6.84 -6.32 -4.59
CA GLN A 77 -6.24 -6.81 -3.36
C GLN A 77 -5.27 -5.78 -2.80
N ILE A 78 -5.43 -5.48 -1.52
CA ILE A 78 -4.53 -4.62 -0.73
C ILE A 78 -3.96 -5.50 0.37
N SER A 79 -2.63 -5.66 0.39
CA SER A 79 -1.93 -6.54 1.32
C SER A 79 -0.86 -5.80 2.10
N SER A 80 -0.68 -6.16 3.37
CA SER A 80 0.48 -5.73 4.15
C SER A 80 0.94 -6.83 5.13
N SER A 81 2.18 -6.71 5.61
CA SER A 81 2.68 -7.51 6.73
C SER A 81 2.10 -7.00 8.06
N VAL A 82 1.22 -7.79 8.69
CA VAL A 82 0.53 -7.44 9.94
C VAL A 82 0.37 -8.69 10.82
N ASN A 83 0.63 -8.63 12.13
CA ASN A 83 0.41 -9.75 13.07
C ASN A 83 1.04 -11.09 12.66
N ASN A 84 2.32 -11.12 12.30
CA ASN A 84 2.98 -12.35 11.79
C ASN A 84 2.32 -12.96 10.56
N ASN A 85 1.41 -12.24 9.90
CA ASN A 85 0.88 -12.59 8.60
C ASN A 85 1.52 -11.67 7.56
N TRP A 86 2.40 -12.24 6.74
CA TRP A 86 3.11 -11.53 5.67
C TRP A 86 2.19 -11.04 4.54
N ASP A 87 0.96 -11.57 4.47
CA ASP A 87 -0.07 -11.23 3.47
C ASP A 87 -1.43 -10.94 4.13
N HIS A 88 -1.46 -10.06 5.14
CA HIS A 88 -2.72 -9.63 5.71
C HIS A 88 -3.48 -8.76 4.70
N TYR A 89 -4.42 -9.37 3.96
CA TYR A 89 -5.04 -8.77 2.78
C TYR A 89 -6.52 -8.39 2.95
N TYR A 90 -6.98 -7.43 2.15
CA TYR A 90 -8.39 -7.13 1.91
C TYR A 90 -8.68 -7.23 0.41
N LEU A 91 -9.88 -7.71 0.06
CA LEU A 91 -10.37 -7.81 -1.32
C LEU A 91 -11.56 -6.88 -1.53
N LYS A 92 -11.41 -5.89 -2.42
CA LYS A 92 -12.54 -5.13 -2.97
C LYS A 92 -12.98 -5.79 -4.26
N TYR A 93 -14.22 -6.26 -4.29
CA TYR A 93 -14.87 -6.81 -5.49
C TYR A 93 -15.64 -5.73 -6.25
N ASN A 94 -16.10 -6.06 -7.45
CA ASN A 94 -17.00 -5.23 -8.26
C ASN A 94 -16.45 -3.82 -8.47
N LEU A 95 -15.17 -3.72 -8.84
CA LEU A 95 -14.62 -2.48 -9.36
C LEU A 95 -15.31 -2.10 -10.66
N VAL A 96 -15.44 -0.80 -10.88
CA VAL A 96 -16.05 -0.20 -12.06
C VAL A 96 -14.96 0.55 -12.83
N LEU A 97 -14.90 0.32 -14.15
CA LEU A 97 -13.96 1.02 -15.01
C LEU A 97 -14.22 2.53 -14.98
N ASN A 98 -13.16 3.31 -15.16
CA ASN A 98 -13.20 4.78 -15.20
C ASN A 98 -13.73 5.45 -13.93
N THR A 99 -13.88 4.69 -12.84
CA THR A 99 -14.19 5.22 -11.50
C THR A 99 -12.91 5.41 -10.72
N VAL A 100 -12.80 6.56 -10.02
CA VAL A 100 -11.67 6.85 -9.14
C VAL A 100 -11.96 6.28 -7.76
N TYR A 101 -11.04 5.46 -7.25
CA TYR A 101 -11.07 4.92 -5.90
C TYR A 101 -9.97 5.58 -5.07
N ASN A 102 -10.34 6.19 -3.94
CA ASN A 102 -9.39 6.78 -3.01
C ASN A 102 -9.03 5.76 -1.94
N ILE A 103 -7.77 5.35 -1.89
CA ILE A 103 -7.28 4.31 -1.01
C ILE A 103 -6.43 4.93 0.08
N LYS A 104 -6.71 4.58 1.33
CA LYS A 104 -5.82 4.79 2.47
C LYS A 104 -5.48 3.45 3.09
N VAL A 105 -4.19 3.25 3.36
CA VAL A 105 -3.69 2.13 4.17
C VAL A 105 -2.80 2.73 5.22
N ALA A 106 -3.08 2.46 6.49
CA ALA A 106 -2.33 3.08 7.57
C ALA A 106 -2.12 2.15 8.76
N GLN A 107 -1.07 2.43 9.50
CA GLN A 107 -0.79 1.83 10.79
C GLN A 107 -0.40 2.93 11.77
N TYR A 108 -1.15 3.06 12.87
CA TYR A 108 -0.89 4.07 13.92
C TYR A 108 -0.69 3.44 15.29
N TYR A 109 0.16 4.07 16.10
CA TYR A 109 0.34 3.65 17.48
C TYR A 109 -0.96 3.85 18.27
N ILE A 110 -1.30 2.89 19.15
CA ILE A 110 -2.41 3.04 20.09
C ILE A 110 -1.91 3.07 21.54
N SER A 111 -1.48 1.93 22.08
CA SER A 111 -1.01 1.80 23.46
C SER A 111 -0.23 0.50 23.66
N ASN A 112 0.73 0.51 24.58
CA ASN A 112 1.47 -0.67 25.02
C ASN A 112 2.15 -1.43 23.87
N GLY A 113 2.80 -0.70 22.95
CA GLY A 113 3.47 -1.29 21.79
C GLY A 113 2.52 -1.85 20.72
N ARG A 114 1.20 -1.70 20.88
CA ARG A 114 0.21 -2.12 19.89
C ARG A 114 -0.08 -1.00 18.92
N TYR A 115 -0.36 -1.40 17.68
CA TYR A 115 -0.70 -0.49 16.60
C TYR A 115 -2.06 -0.89 16.02
N ARG A 116 -2.80 0.06 15.46
CA ARG A 116 -3.99 -0.22 14.66
C ARG A 116 -3.62 -0.17 13.19
N TYR A 117 -3.79 -1.28 12.49
CA TYR A 117 -3.71 -1.33 11.03
C TYR A 117 -5.12 -1.24 10.46
N PHE A 118 -5.33 -0.41 9.43
CA PHE A 118 -6.63 -0.29 8.78
C PHE A 118 -6.51 0.13 7.31
N ILE A 119 -7.59 -0.13 6.57
CA ILE A 119 -7.76 0.21 5.16
C ILE A 119 -9.06 0.98 5.02
N GLU A 120 -9.00 2.12 4.32
CA GLU A 120 -10.18 2.87 3.89
C GLU A 120 -10.24 2.93 2.36
N ILE A 121 -11.46 2.84 1.84
CA ILE A 121 -11.78 3.09 0.42
C ILE A 121 -12.87 4.16 0.39
N ASP A 122 -12.59 5.26 -0.30
CA ASP A 122 -13.49 6.43 -0.41
C ASP A 122 -13.97 6.94 0.96
N GLY A 123 -13.06 6.94 1.94
CA GLY A 123 -13.31 7.40 3.31
C GLY A 123 -14.07 6.41 4.19
N ILE A 124 -14.42 5.23 3.67
CA ILE A 124 -15.08 4.16 4.43
C ILE A 124 -14.04 3.14 4.88
N GLU A 125 -13.96 2.90 6.18
CA GLU A 125 -13.14 1.82 6.74
C GLU A 125 -13.70 0.46 6.34
N VAL A 126 -12.92 -0.28 5.56
CA VAL A 126 -13.30 -1.60 5.03
C VAL A 126 -12.57 -2.75 5.75
N LYS A 127 -11.50 -2.43 6.49
CA LYS A 127 -10.75 -3.39 7.29
C LYS A 127 -10.00 -2.69 8.42
N SER A 128 -9.98 -3.28 9.60
CA SER A 128 -9.22 -2.81 10.76
C SER A 128 -8.84 -3.97 11.67
N THR A 129 -7.63 -3.93 12.21
CA THR A 129 -7.14 -4.91 13.19
C THR A 129 -6.08 -4.30 14.09
N VAL A 130 -5.91 -4.87 15.29
CA VAL A 130 -4.81 -4.51 16.19
C VAL A 130 -3.59 -5.34 15.82
N ASN A 131 -2.51 -4.68 15.40
CA ASN A 131 -1.20 -5.27 15.20
C ASN A 131 -0.42 -5.30 16.52
N THR A 132 -0.24 -6.49 17.09
CA THR A 132 0.54 -6.72 18.30
C THR A 132 1.99 -7.10 18.02
N ASN A 133 2.35 -7.36 16.75
CA ASN A 133 3.74 -7.54 16.33
C ASN A 133 4.07 -6.63 15.14
N PRO A 134 4.11 -5.31 15.34
CA PRO A 134 4.51 -4.37 14.32
C PRO A 134 5.98 -4.57 13.96
N MET A 135 6.30 -4.53 12.67
CA MET A 135 7.67 -4.68 12.17
C MET A 135 8.16 -3.37 11.56
N GLN A 136 9.47 -3.15 11.68
CA GLN A 136 10.19 -2.12 10.96
C GLN A 136 10.88 -2.76 9.75
N PHE A 137 10.84 -2.07 8.60
CA PHE A 137 11.47 -2.54 7.37
C PHE A 137 12.55 -1.55 6.93
N TYR A 138 13.58 -2.06 6.28
CA TYR A 138 14.75 -1.28 5.88
C TYR A 138 14.92 -1.32 4.36
N ASN A 139 15.44 -0.23 3.79
CA ASN A 139 15.71 -0.10 2.36
C ASN A 139 14.49 -0.48 1.48
N VAL A 140 13.29 -0.06 1.89
CA VAL A 140 12.05 -0.40 1.21
C VAL A 140 12.00 0.29 -0.15
N ALA A 141 12.06 -0.49 -1.21
CA ALA A 141 11.91 -0.05 -2.58
C ALA A 141 10.42 0.10 -2.93
N VAL A 142 10.08 1.25 -3.52
CA VAL A 142 8.71 1.58 -3.93
C VAL A 142 8.61 1.54 -5.45
N TYR A 143 7.72 0.71 -5.99
CA TYR A 143 7.52 0.53 -7.42
C TYR A 143 6.08 0.82 -7.84
N ILE A 144 5.90 1.53 -8.96
CA ILE A 144 4.66 1.46 -9.74
C ILE A 144 4.83 0.39 -10.80
N LEU A 145 3.91 -0.55 -10.91
CA LEU A 145 4.09 -1.75 -11.72
C LEU A 145 3.43 -1.68 -13.10
N GLN A 146 3.11 -0.49 -13.63
CA GLN A 146 2.32 -0.32 -14.86
C GLN A 146 2.88 -1.00 -16.13
N SER A 147 4.20 -1.06 -16.34
CA SER A 147 4.77 -1.61 -17.59
C SER A 147 4.52 -3.11 -17.80
N SER A 148 4.24 -3.86 -16.74
CA SER A 148 3.85 -5.29 -16.79
C SER A 148 2.57 -5.59 -16.00
N GLY A 149 1.97 -4.55 -15.42
CA GLY A 149 0.94 -4.63 -14.39
C GLY A 149 -0.42 -4.20 -14.87
N ALA A 150 -1.15 -3.56 -13.95
CA ALA A 150 -2.52 -3.15 -14.14
C ALA A 150 -2.63 -1.97 -15.11
N ASP A 151 -3.60 -2.03 -16.01
CA ASP A 151 -3.99 -0.90 -16.84
C ASP A 151 -4.85 0.08 -16.02
N CYS A 152 -4.17 0.95 -15.29
CA CYS A 152 -4.77 1.92 -14.38
C CYS A 152 -3.91 3.17 -14.21
N ASP A 153 -4.58 4.28 -13.91
CA ASP A 153 -3.95 5.53 -13.52
C ASP A 153 -3.78 5.54 -12.00
N VAL A 154 -2.57 5.84 -11.53
CA VAL A 154 -2.28 6.08 -10.10
C VAL A 154 -1.92 7.54 -9.93
N THR A 155 -2.70 8.25 -9.11
CA THR A 155 -2.51 9.66 -8.80
C THR A 155 -2.53 9.88 -7.29
N ASN A 156 -2.17 11.08 -6.82
CA ASN A 156 -2.19 11.47 -5.41
C ASN A 156 -1.42 10.52 -4.47
N LEU A 157 -0.45 9.77 -5.00
CA LEU A 157 0.35 8.85 -4.22
C LEU A 157 1.17 9.64 -3.19
N LYS A 158 0.95 9.32 -1.92
CA LYS A 158 1.64 9.92 -0.78
C LYS A 158 1.91 8.84 0.26
N PHE A 159 3.17 8.72 0.65
CA PHE A 159 3.57 7.90 1.78
C PHE A 159 4.13 8.78 2.88
N VAL A 160 3.63 8.60 4.09
CA VAL A 160 4.04 9.33 5.30
C VAL A 160 4.61 8.33 6.27
N ASN A 161 5.85 8.58 6.68
CA ASN A 161 6.52 7.81 7.71
C ASN A 161 6.63 8.67 8.97
N PHE A 162 6.23 8.10 10.12
CA PHE A 162 6.35 8.75 11.41
C PHE A 162 7.52 8.10 12.14
N LEU A 163 8.68 8.77 12.08
CA LEU A 163 9.87 8.42 12.86
C LEU A 163 9.77 9.03 14.25
#